data_AF-D4DNL1-F1
#
_entry.id   AF-D4DNL1-F1
#
_cell.length_a   1.000
_cell.length_b   1.000
_cell.length_c   1.000
_cell.angle_alpha   90.00
_cell.angle_beta   90.00
_cell.angle_gamma   90.00
#
_symmetry.space_group_name_H-M   'P 1'
#
loop_
_entity.id
_entity.type
_entity.pdbx_description
1 polymer ?
#
loop_
_entity_poly.entity_id
_entity_poly.type
_entity_poly.pdbx_seq_one_letter_code
_entity_poly.pdbx_strand_id
1 'polypeptide(L)'
;MKPPLKTSLLKLALVGALFYTSYGLSNHYAVSLAYVPEIAFAWERNIPFWAWTIVPYWSLNLMYAAAFFLCRDVREQNRYVARLVLAQIIATTCFMLFPLHFG
;
A
#
# COMPACT_ATOMS: atom_id res chain seq x y z
N MET A 1 -24.42 10.67 -10.26
CA MET A 1 -24.09 12.09 -9.95
C MET A 1 -22.60 12.15 -9.72
N LYS A 2 -21.87 13.13 -10.27
CA LYS A 2 -20.42 13.21 -10.02
C LYS A 2 -20.16 13.35 -8.51
N PRO A 3 -19.18 12.62 -7.95
CA PRO A 3 -18.87 12.74 -6.53
C PRO A 3 -18.40 14.16 -6.21
N PRO A 4 -18.91 14.79 -5.14
CA PRO A 4 -18.44 16.11 -4.73
C PRO A 4 -16.97 16.01 -4.29
N LEU A 5 -16.14 16.93 -4.78
CA LEU A 5 -14.68 16.95 -4.54
C LEU A 5 -14.32 16.83 -3.06
N LYS A 6 -15.08 17.48 -2.17
CA LYS A 6 -14.89 17.40 -0.71
C LYS A 6 -14.99 15.96 -0.20
N THR A 7 -15.97 15.21 -0.67
CA THR A 7 -16.17 13.80 -0.28
C THR A 7 -15.10 12.90 -0.87
N SER A 8 -14.64 13.16 -2.10
CA SER A 8 -13.52 12.45 -2.72
C SER A 8 -12.22 12.66 -1.93
N LEU A 9 -11.92 13.90 -1.53
CA LEU A 9 -10.74 14.24 -0.74
C LEU A 9 -10.78 13.59 0.64
N LEU A 10 -11.95 13.59 1.29
CA LEU A 10 -12.10 12.98 2.62
C LEU A 10 -11.91 11.46 2.56
N LYS A 11 -12.44 10.79 1.51
CA LYS A 11 -12.18 9.36 1.27
C LYS A 11 -10.72 9.08 0.97
N LEU A 12 -10.07 9.91 0.14
CA LEU A 12 -8.65 9.77 -0.17
C LEU A 12 -7.80 9.91 1.10
N ALA A 13 -8.09 10.92 1.93
CA ALA A 13 -7.39 11.12 3.20
C ALA A 13 -7.59 9.92 4.14
N LEU A 14 -8.81 9.38 4.23
CA LEU A 14 -9.11 8.22 5.07
C LEU A 14 -8.41 6.95 4.58
N VAL A 15 -8.42 6.69 3.27
CA VAL A 15 -7.73 5.54 2.66
C VAL A 15 -6.21 5.69 2.82
N GLY A 16 -5.68 6.89 2.60
CA GLY A 16 -4.26 7.20 2.80
C GLY A 16 -3.84 6.98 4.25
N ALA A 17 -4.60 7.52 5.21
CA ALA A 17 -4.33 7.32 6.64
C ALA A 17 -4.35 5.82 6.98
N LEU A 18 -5.38 5.08 6.55
CA LEU A 18 -5.47 3.64 6.77
C LEU A 18 -4.29 2.88 6.17
N PHE A 19 -3.86 3.23 4.95
CA PHE A 19 -2.70 2.65 4.29
C PHE A 19 -1.40 2.90 5.07
N TYR A 20 -1.08 4.17 5.36
CA TYR A 20 0.15 4.55 6.06
C TYR A 20 0.20 4.00 7.50
N THR A 21 -0.93 4.00 8.22
CA THR A 21 -0.99 3.41 9.56
C THR A 21 -0.80 1.90 9.52
N SER A 22 -1.47 1.19 8.61
CA SER A 22 -1.34 -0.27 8.47
C SER A 22 0.07 -0.66 8.04
N TYR A 23 0.65 0.08 7.09
CA TYR A 23 2.03 -0.11 6.64
C TYR A 23 3.03 0.15 7.76
N GLY A 24 2.89 1.27 8.48
CA GLY A 24 3.75 1.61 9.62
C GLY A 24 3.69 0.56 10.73
N LEU A 25 2.49 0.08 11.10
CA LEU A 25 2.31 -1.00 12.06
C LEU A 25 2.97 -2.30 11.59
N SER A 26 2.77 -2.68 10.33
CA SER A 26 3.37 -3.88 9.74
C SER A 26 4.89 -3.78 9.74
N ASN A 27 5.43 -2.61 9.38
CA ASN A 27 6.87 -2.36 9.37
C ASN A 27 7.47 -2.36 10.79
N HIS A 28 6.81 -1.72 11.76
CA HIS A 28 7.22 -1.78 13.17
C HIS A 28 7.20 -3.21 13.72
N TYR A 29 6.16 -3.99 13.36
CA TYR A 29 6.07 -5.40 13.73
C TYR A 29 7.22 -6.21 13.10
N ALA A 30 7.49 -6.01 11.82
CA ALA A 30 8.59 -6.67 11.10
C ALA A 30 9.96 -6.36 11.71
N VAL A 31 10.22 -5.11 12.12
CA VAL A 31 11.47 -4.71 12.79
C VAL A 31 11.57 -5.28 14.21
N SER A 32 10.44 -5.51 14.90
CA SER A 32 10.43 -6.08 16.26
C SER A 32 10.72 -7.58 16.31
N LEU A 33 10.65 -8.28 15.16
CA LEU A 33 10.95 -9.70 15.06
C LEU A 33 12.47 -9.91 14.98
N ALA A 34 13.04 -10.60 15.96
CA ALA A 34 14.48 -10.84 16.09
C ALA A 34 15.07 -11.76 14.99
N TYR A 35 14.23 -12.60 14.38
CA TYR A 35 14.59 -13.48 13.28
C TYR A 35 13.35 -13.72 12.44
N VAL A 36 13.47 -13.54 11.13
CA VAL A 36 12.39 -13.85 10.21
C VAL A 36 13.01 -14.62 9.05
N PRO A 37 12.44 -15.77 8.66
CA PRO A 37 12.98 -16.58 7.60
C PRO A 37 12.96 -15.81 6.28
N GLU A 38 14.16 -15.58 5.74
CA GLU A 38 14.37 -15.01 4.43
C GLU A 38 14.50 -16.13 3.41
N ILE A 39 13.69 -16.09 2.35
CA ILE A 39 13.85 -16.96 1.19
C ILE A 39 14.67 -16.17 0.17
N ALA A 40 15.98 -16.05 0.42
CA ALA A 40 16.92 -15.41 -0.49
C ALA A 40 17.74 -16.46 -1.23
N PHE A 41 17.68 -16.45 -2.55
CA PHE A 41 18.54 -17.27 -3.40
C PHE A 41 19.94 -16.64 -3.51
N ALA A 42 20.97 -17.46 -3.69
CA ALA A 42 22.36 -17.00 -3.73
C ALA A 42 22.65 -15.95 -4.82
N TRP A 43 21.87 -15.95 -5.91
CA TRP A 43 22.01 -14.97 -6.99
C TRP A 43 21.45 -13.58 -6.62
N GLU A 44 20.43 -13.50 -5.75
CA GLU A 44 19.76 -12.24 -5.36
C GLU A 44 20.69 -11.33 -4.55
N ARG A 45 21.64 -11.92 -3.81
CA ARG A 45 22.68 -11.19 -3.06
C ARG A 45 23.62 -10.36 -3.94
N ASN A 46 23.67 -10.65 -5.24
CA ASN A 46 24.49 -9.92 -6.20
C ASN A 46 23.73 -8.77 -6.87
N ILE A 47 22.45 -8.57 -6.55
CA ILE A 47 21.65 -7.47 -7.08
C ILE A 47 21.77 -6.30 -6.11
N PRO A 48 22.49 -5.21 -6.48
CA PRO A 48 22.57 -4.05 -5.61
C PRO A 48 21.20 -3.39 -5.47
N PHE A 49 20.91 -2.89 -4.27
CA PHE A 49 19.69 -2.12 -4.02
C PHE A 49 19.80 -0.72 -4.63
N TRP A 50 18.89 -0.40 -5.55
CA TRP A 50 18.89 0.89 -6.24
C TRP A 50 17.91 1.84 -5.55
N ALA A 51 18.34 2.55 -4.51
CA ALA A 51 17.46 3.40 -3.71
C ALA A 51 16.66 4.43 -4.54
N TRP A 52 17.18 4.88 -5.68
CA TRP A 52 16.47 5.82 -6.56
C TRP A 52 15.21 5.20 -7.20
N THR A 53 15.10 3.88 -7.34
CA THR A 53 13.91 3.22 -7.91
C THR A 53 12.70 3.30 -6.98
N ILE A 54 12.91 3.64 -5.70
CA ILE A 54 11.84 3.95 -4.75
C ILE A 54 11.03 5.17 -5.22
N VAL A 55 11.68 6.15 -5.86
CA VAL A 55 11.02 7.39 -6.29
C VAL A 55 9.99 7.12 -7.40
N PRO A 56 10.33 6.42 -8.51
CA PRO A 56 9.33 5.93 -9.46
C PRO A 56 8.24 5.09 -8.83
N TYR A 57 8.58 4.20 -7.88
CA TYR A 57 7.60 3.38 -7.19
C TYR A 57 6.59 4.23 -6.40
N TRP A 58 7.04 5.28 -5.73
CA TRP A 58 6.16 6.22 -5.01
C TRP A 58 5.17 6.96 -5.91
N SER A 59 5.48 7.14 -7.21
CA SER A 59 4.56 7.78 -8.16
C SER A 59 3.24 7.02 -8.32
N LEU A 60 3.21 5.72 -8.00
CA LEU A 60 1.98 4.93 -7.97
C LEU A 60 0.96 5.47 -6.97
N ASN A 61 1.40 6.01 -5.83
CA ASN A 61 0.50 6.64 -4.86
C ASN A 61 -0.20 7.86 -5.46
N LEU A 62 0.53 8.65 -6.26
CA LEU A 62 -0.03 9.79 -6.98
C LEU A 62 -1.05 9.33 -8.03
N MET A 63 -0.75 8.24 -8.76
CA MET A 63 -1.69 7.64 -9.71
C MET A 63 -2.96 7.13 -9.02
N TYR A 64 -2.83 6.47 -7.86
CA TYR A 64 -3.98 6.01 -7.08
C TYR A 64 -4.85 7.17 -6.61
N ALA A 65 -4.24 8.28 -6.19
CA ALA A 65 -4.96 9.50 -5.84
C ALA A 65 -5.64 10.13 -7.07
N ALA A 66 -4.94 10.21 -8.21
CA ALA A 66 -5.49 10.75 -9.46
C ALA A 66 -6.73 9.96 -9.93
N ALA A 67 -6.76 8.64 -9.74
CA ALA A 67 -7.90 7.79 -10.09
C ALA A 67 -9.21 8.21 -9.37
N PHE A 68 -9.13 8.76 -8.15
CA PHE A 68 -10.32 9.27 -7.44
C PHE A 68 -10.97 10.46 -8.16
N PHE A 69 -10.18 11.29 -8.85
CA PHE A 69 -10.64 12.45 -9.60
C PHE A 69 -11.10 12.09 -11.01
N LEU A 70 -10.66 10.94 -11.54
CA LEU A 70 -11.07 10.42 -12.84
C LEU A 70 -12.41 9.65 -12.78
N CYS A 71 -12.84 9.20 -11.60
CA CYS A 71 -14.11 8.50 -11.39
C CYS A 71 -15.32 9.37 -11.79
N ARG A 72 -16.21 8.82 -12.63
CA ARG A 72 -17.37 9.56 -13.17
C ARG A 72 -18.59 9.53 -12.25
N ASP A 73 -18.72 8.51 -11.40
CA ASP A 73 -19.86 8.32 -10.50
C ASP A 73 -19.44 7.94 -9.08
N VAL A 74 -20.26 8.30 -8.09
CA VAL A 74 -20.02 8.00 -6.67
C VAL A 74 -19.94 6.49 -6.44
N ARG A 75 -20.73 5.70 -7.18
CA ARG A 75 -20.75 4.23 -7.08
C ARG A 75 -19.44 3.61 -7.54
N GLU A 76 -18.86 4.14 -8.62
CA GLU A 76 -17.57 3.70 -9.16
C GLU A 76 -16.44 4.02 -8.18
N GLN A 77 -16.44 5.23 -7.63
CA GLN A 77 -15.48 5.64 -6.60
C GLN A 77 -15.59 4.76 -5.34
N ASN A 78 -16.80 4.48 -4.86
CA ASN A 78 -16.98 3.61 -3.69
C ASN A 78 -16.50 2.18 -3.94
N ARG A 79 -16.73 1.64 -5.13
CA ARG A 79 -16.23 0.31 -5.52
C ARG A 79 -14.71 0.29 -5.60
N TYR A 80 -14.11 1.34 -6.11
CA TYR A 80 -12.66 1.49 -6.16
C TYR A 80 -12.05 1.55 -4.76
N VAL A 81 -12.59 2.39 -3.87
CA VAL A 81 -12.19 2.45 -2.46
C VAL A 81 -12.34 1.10 -1.77
N ALA A 82 -13.46 0.42 -1.95
CA ALA A 82 -13.70 -0.89 -1.35
C ALA A 82 -12.66 -1.93 -1.82
N ARG A 83 -12.31 -1.92 -3.11
CA ARG A 83 -11.25 -2.79 -3.65
C ARG A 83 -9.87 -2.47 -3.07
N LEU A 84 -9.53 -1.19 -2.93
CA LEU A 84 -8.27 -0.76 -2.30
C LEU A 84 -8.19 -1.20 -0.84
N VAL A 85 -9.27 -0.98 -0.07
CA VAL A 85 -9.34 -1.39 1.34
C VAL A 85 -9.28 -2.91 1.48
N LEU A 86 -9.99 -3.65 0.62
CA LEU A 86 -9.94 -5.11 0.63
C LEU A 86 -8.53 -5.63 0.29
N ALA A 87 -7.89 -5.08 -0.74
CA ALA A 87 -6.52 -5.42 -1.09
C ALA A 87 -5.55 -5.10 0.06
N GLN A 88 -5.75 -3.97 0.75
CA GLN A 88 -4.97 -3.61 1.93
C GLN A 88 -5.16 -4.61 3.07
N ILE A 89 -6.39 -4.98 3.39
CA ILE A 89 -6.69 -5.96 4.44
C ILE A 89 -6.04 -7.30 4.10
N ILE A 90 -6.22 -7.79 2.87
CA ILE A 90 -5.61 -9.04 2.43
C ILE A 90 -4.08 -8.96 2.53
N ALA A 91 -3.46 -7.89 2.01
CA ALA A 91 -2.01 -7.72 2.05
C ALA A 91 -1.48 -7.65 3.49
N THR A 92 -2.10 -6.84 4.35
CA THR A 92 -1.70 -6.69 5.76
C THR A 92 -1.92 -7.99 6.54
N THR A 93 -3.05 -8.68 6.36
CA THR A 93 -3.32 -9.97 7.02
C THR A 93 -2.35 -11.04 6.54
N CYS A 94 -2.09 -11.16 5.24
CA CYS A 94 -1.08 -12.08 4.72
C CYS A 94 0.31 -11.78 5.28
N PHE A 95 0.70 -10.51 5.35
CA PHE A 95 1.98 -10.09 5.93
C PHE A 95 2.08 -10.41 7.43
N MET A 96 1.00 -10.23 8.18
CA MET A 96 0.96 -10.57 9.61
C MET A 96 0.98 -12.10 9.85
N LEU A 97 0.31 -12.88 8.99
CA LEU A 97 0.27 -14.35 9.10
C LEU A 97 1.57 -15.00 8.64
N PHE A 98 2.23 -14.42 7.64
CA PHE A 98 3.50 -14.86 7.08
C PHE A 98 4.49 -13.70 7.10
N PRO A 99 5.02 -13.32 8.28
CA PRO A 99 6.09 -12.33 8.32
C PRO A 99 7.29 -12.92 7.58
N LEU A 100 7.62 -12.35 6.44
CA LEU A 100 8.84 -12.62 5.68
C LEU A 100 9.65 -11.31 5.73
N HIS A 101 10.86 -11.37 6.27
CA HIS A 101 11.77 -10.23 6.36
C HIS A 101 12.92 -10.55 5.42
N PHE A 102 13.27 -9.58 4.59
CA PHE A 102 14.55 -9.55 3.92
C PHE A 102 15.51 -8.81 4.85
N GLY A 103 16.61 -9.46 5.24
CA GLY A 103 17.56 -8.99 6.24
C GLY A 103 18.95 -8.83 5.64
#